data_AF-A3TKA3-F1
#
_entry.id   AF-A3TKA3-F1
#
_cell.length_a   1.000
_cell.length_b   1.000
_cell.length_c   1.000
_cell.angle_alpha   90.00
_cell.angle_beta   90.00
_cell.angle_gamma   90.00
#
_symmetry.space_group_name_H-M   'P 1'
#
loop_
_entity.id
_entity.type
_entity.pdbx_description
1 polymer ?
#
loop_
_entity_poly.entity_id
_entity_poly.type
_entity_poly.pdbx_seq_one_letter_code
_entity_poly.pdbx_strand_id
1 'polypeptide(L)'
;MLDVIADFEAYPEWAEQVKTVTILSEDGDGWADQVEYVLDAGAIKDTYVLEYNWDGIAEDGSGSVSWKLVRAGILKALDGTYTLTTDGDGTQVDYALAADVKIPMIGMLKRKAEKVIVDTALKELKKRVESLN
;
A
#
# COMPACT_ATOMS: atom_id res chain seq x y z
N MET A 1 -5.62 -5.63 -12.09
CA MET A 1 -5.11 -4.56 -11.18
C MET A 1 -5.51 -4.86 -9.75
N LEU A 2 -6.80 -5.02 -9.49
CA LEU A 2 -7.31 -5.39 -8.17
C LEU A 2 -6.61 -6.64 -7.61
N ASP A 3 -6.44 -7.68 -8.41
CA ASP A 3 -5.71 -8.90 -8.01
C ASP A 3 -4.27 -8.62 -7.58
N VAL A 4 -3.60 -7.63 -8.20
CA VAL A 4 -2.22 -7.24 -7.83
C VAL A 4 -2.20 -6.51 -6.49
N ILE A 5 -3.24 -5.73 -6.19
CA ILE A 5 -3.36 -5.01 -4.91
C ILE A 5 -3.73 -5.98 -3.78
N ALA A 6 -4.60 -6.94 -4.06
CA ALA A 6 -5.07 -7.92 -3.07
C ALA A 6 -4.08 -9.08 -2.82
N ASP A 7 -3.15 -9.33 -3.74
CA ASP A 7 -2.09 -10.35 -3.61
C ASP A 7 -0.95 -9.87 -2.69
N PHE A 8 -1.29 -9.64 -1.43
CA PHE A 8 -0.39 -9.09 -0.42
C PHE A 8 0.85 -9.94 -0.19
N GLU A 9 0.70 -11.27 -0.22
CA GLU A 9 1.82 -12.20 0.02
C GLU A 9 2.89 -12.12 -1.07
N ALA A 10 2.53 -11.71 -2.29
CA ALA A 10 3.47 -11.51 -3.39
C ALA A 10 4.22 -10.17 -3.32
N TYR A 11 3.86 -9.23 -2.44
CA TYR A 11 4.53 -7.92 -2.35
C TYR A 11 6.06 -8.01 -2.19
N PRO A 12 6.64 -8.91 -1.36
CA PRO A 12 8.09 -9.04 -1.23
C PRO A 12 8.80 -9.44 -2.54
N GLU A 13 8.08 -9.99 -3.53
CA GLU A 13 8.67 -10.39 -4.81
C GLU A 13 8.96 -9.19 -5.73
N TRP A 14 8.26 -8.06 -5.55
CA TRP A 14 8.31 -6.93 -6.47
C TRP A 14 8.45 -5.55 -5.83
N ALA A 15 8.05 -5.39 -4.55
CA ALA A 15 8.30 -4.19 -3.77
C ALA A 15 9.60 -4.35 -2.97
N GLU A 16 10.71 -3.79 -3.47
CA GLU A 16 12.07 -4.12 -3.01
C GLU A 16 12.29 -3.86 -1.50
N GLN A 17 11.55 -2.89 -0.97
CA GLN A 17 11.62 -2.45 0.43
C GLN A 17 10.79 -3.34 1.36
N VAL A 18 9.82 -4.09 0.84
CA VAL A 18 8.99 -5.01 1.62
C VAL A 18 9.73 -6.34 1.75
N LYS A 19 10.03 -6.76 2.97
CA LYS A 19 10.76 -8.00 3.25
C LYS A 19 9.84 -9.16 3.54
N THR A 20 8.77 -8.93 4.29
CA THR A 20 7.75 -9.92 4.55
C THR A 20 6.39 -9.25 4.60
N VAL A 21 5.38 -10.02 4.23
CA VAL A 21 3.98 -9.67 4.40
C VAL A 21 3.29 -10.83 5.10
N THR A 22 2.36 -10.54 5.99
CA THR A 22 1.58 -11.55 6.71
C THR A 22 0.16 -11.06 6.86
N ILE A 23 -0.79 -11.81 6.30
CA ILE A 23 -2.22 -11.57 6.51
C ILE A 23 -2.56 -12.01 7.94
N LEU A 24 -3.11 -11.08 8.73
CA LEU A 24 -3.47 -11.32 10.12
C LEU A 24 -4.95 -11.69 10.27
N SER A 25 -5.81 -11.18 9.40
CA SER A 25 -7.25 -11.49 9.38
C SER A 25 -7.85 -11.30 7.98
N GLU A 26 -8.90 -12.08 7.73
CA GLU A 26 -9.81 -12.02 6.57
C GLU A 26 -11.23 -12.24 7.10
N ASP A 27 -12.18 -11.35 6.81
CA ASP A 27 -13.56 -11.40 7.33
C ASP A 27 -14.52 -12.18 6.40
N GLY A 28 -13.98 -13.19 5.70
CA GLY A 28 -14.74 -14.20 4.96
C GLY A 28 -15.32 -13.73 3.62
N ASP A 29 -15.08 -12.49 3.22
CA ASP A 29 -15.33 -11.96 1.88
C ASP A 29 -14.22 -12.36 0.88
N GLY A 30 -13.11 -12.91 1.38
CA GLY A 30 -11.95 -13.35 0.62
C GLY A 30 -10.84 -12.32 0.52
N TRP A 31 -10.93 -11.21 1.26
CA TRP A 31 -9.97 -10.11 1.22
C TRP A 31 -9.35 -9.94 2.60
N ALA A 32 -8.07 -9.57 2.63
CA ALA A 32 -7.39 -9.33 3.89
C ALA A 32 -7.86 -8.01 4.52
N ASP A 33 -8.27 -8.07 5.79
CA ASP A 33 -8.62 -6.88 6.56
C ASP A 33 -7.41 -6.29 7.25
N GLN A 34 -6.58 -7.13 7.87
CA GLN A 34 -5.36 -6.67 8.52
C GLN A 34 -4.14 -7.37 7.95
N VAL A 35 -3.16 -6.57 7.54
CA VAL A 35 -1.92 -7.06 6.93
C VAL A 35 -0.73 -6.44 7.64
N GLU A 36 0.18 -7.28 8.10
CA GLU A 36 1.47 -6.87 8.66
C GLU A 36 2.55 -6.83 7.58
N TYR A 37 3.31 -5.75 7.57
CA TYR A 37 4.45 -5.55 6.68
C TYR A 37 5.72 -5.39 7.50
N VAL A 38 6.80 -6.05 7.05
CA VAL A 38 8.16 -5.73 7.49
C VAL A 38 8.86 -4.97 6.37
N LEU A 39 9.20 -3.72 6.64
CA LEU A 39 9.87 -2.82 5.72
C LEU A 39 11.35 -2.69 6.07
N ASP A 40 12.21 -2.79 5.07
CA ASP A 40 13.63 -2.43 5.16
C ASP A 40 14.02 -1.58 3.94
N ALA A 41 14.04 -0.27 4.15
CA ALA A 41 14.52 0.74 3.21
C ALA A 41 15.92 1.27 3.65
N GLY A 42 16.77 0.38 4.17
CA GLY A 42 18.12 0.70 4.61
C GLY A 42 18.15 1.38 5.98
N ALA A 43 18.17 2.72 5.99
CA ALA A 43 18.23 3.50 7.23
C ALA A 43 16.87 3.53 7.97
N ILE A 44 15.78 3.22 7.27
CA ILE A 44 14.43 3.14 7.81
C ILE A 44 14.00 1.68 7.78
N LYS A 45 13.72 1.14 8.96
CA LYS A 45 13.16 -0.20 9.13
C LYS A 45 11.92 -0.10 10.00
N ASP A 46 10.84 -0.73 9.60
CA ASP A 46 9.60 -0.68 10.36
C ASP A 46 8.84 -2.01 10.26
N THR A 47 8.06 -2.31 11.28
CA THR A 47 7.04 -3.35 11.23
C THR A 47 5.72 -2.68 11.54
N TYR A 48 4.78 -2.73 10.61
CA TYR A 48 3.50 -2.04 10.73
C TYR A 48 2.35 -2.90 10.23
N VAL A 49 1.17 -2.65 10.80
CA VAL A 49 -0.08 -3.29 10.41
C VAL A 49 -1.01 -2.24 9.83
N LEU A 50 -1.56 -2.54 8.66
CA LEU A 50 -2.61 -1.76 8.02
C LEU A 50 -3.93 -2.50 8.14
N GLU A 51 -5.00 -1.75 8.36
CA GLU A 51 -6.37 -2.21 8.22
C GLU A 51 -6.94 -1.70 6.90
N TYR A 52 -7.43 -2.61 6.07
CA TYR A 52 -8.01 -2.36 4.76
C TYR A 52 -9.54 -2.30 4.86
N ASN A 53 -10.14 -1.47 4.01
CA ASN A 53 -11.57 -1.43 3.78
C ASN A 53 -11.82 -1.57 2.27
N TRP A 54 -12.60 -2.60 1.93
CA TRP A 54 -12.93 -3.01 0.57
C TRP A 54 -14.37 -2.69 0.18
N ASP A 55 -15.18 -2.09 1.07
CA ASP A 55 -16.61 -1.82 0.88
C ASP A 55 -16.89 -0.96 -0.37
N GLY A 56 -15.88 -0.21 -0.82
CA GLY A 56 -15.96 0.63 -2.00
C GLY A 56 -15.67 -0.09 -3.32
N ILE A 57 -15.35 -1.38 -3.32
CA ILE A 57 -15.09 -2.15 -4.54
C ILE A 57 -16.37 -2.84 -5.04
N ALA A 58 -16.66 -2.66 -6.32
CA ALA A 58 -17.76 -3.32 -7.02
C ALA A 58 -17.35 -4.71 -7.54
N GLU A 59 -18.35 -5.53 -7.92
CA GLU A 59 -18.14 -6.89 -8.45
C GLU A 59 -17.28 -6.93 -9.73
N ASP A 60 -17.25 -5.85 -10.50
CA ASP A 60 -16.41 -5.72 -11.71
C ASP A 60 -14.96 -5.29 -11.40
N GLY A 61 -14.63 -5.14 -10.11
CA GLY A 61 -13.31 -4.76 -9.61
C GLY A 61 -13.00 -3.27 -9.69
N SER A 62 -13.96 -2.42 -10.10
CA SER A 62 -13.85 -0.96 -10.02
C SER A 62 -14.22 -0.44 -8.64
N GLY A 63 -13.88 0.82 -8.35
CA GLY A 63 -14.22 1.47 -7.08
C GLY A 63 -12.99 1.79 -6.23
N SER A 64 -13.14 1.81 -4.91
CA SER A 64 -12.03 2.22 -4.02
C SER A 64 -11.75 1.24 -2.90
N VAL A 65 -10.47 0.93 -2.71
CA VAL A 65 -9.93 0.32 -1.49
C VAL A 65 -9.19 1.38 -0.71
N SER A 66 -9.40 1.43 0.61
CA SER A 66 -8.65 2.31 1.50
C SER A 66 -7.99 1.52 2.62
N TRP A 67 -6.98 2.12 3.26
CA TRP A 67 -6.36 1.56 4.45
C TRP A 67 -5.98 2.64 5.46
N LYS A 68 -5.80 2.20 6.70
CA LYS A 68 -5.32 3.02 7.81
C LYS A 68 -4.30 2.28 8.65
N LEU A 69 -3.43 3.03 9.32
CA LEU A 69 -2.45 2.46 10.23
C LEU A 69 -3.09 1.97 11.54
N VAL A 70 -2.93 0.69 11.84
CA VAL A 70 -3.33 0.10 13.14
C VAL A 70 -2.22 0.25 14.16
N ARG A 71 -1.00 -0.16 13.79
CA ARG A 71 0.18 -0.08 14.64
C ARG A 71 1.45 -0.03 13.80
N ALA A 72 2.48 0.59 14.34
CA ALA A 72 3.82 0.60 13.75
C ALA A 72 4.90 0.91 14.77
N GLY A 73 6.14 0.56 14.43
CA GLY A 73 7.34 0.98 15.16
C GLY A 73 7.65 2.46 14.94
N ILE A 74 7.86 2.88 13.68
CA ILE A 74 8.30 4.24 13.30
C ILE A 74 7.15 5.10 12.79
N LEU A 75 6.26 4.54 11.97
CA LEU A 75 5.13 5.27 11.43
C LEU A 75 4.16 5.70 12.54
N LYS A 76 3.62 6.90 12.39
CA LYS A 76 2.56 7.44 13.26
C LYS A 76 1.21 7.45 12.55
N ALA A 77 1.20 7.65 11.24
CA ALA A 77 0.04 7.49 10.38
C ALA A 77 0.50 7.00 9.00
N LEU A 78 -0.31 6.16 8.37
CA LEU A 78 -0.10 5.70 7.00
C LEU A 78 -1.48 5.34 6.44
N ASP A 79 -2.15 6.34 5.91
CA ASP A 79 -3.52 6.23 5.43
C ASP A 79 -3.50 6.44 3.92
N GLY A 80 -4.24 5.64 3.18
CA GLY A 80 -4.29 5.79 1.74
C GLY A 80 -5.48 5.16 1.08
N THR A 81 -5.56 5.36 -0.23
CA THR A 81 -6.66 4.88 -1.06
C THR A 81 -6.15 4.60 -2.47
N TYR A 82 -6.54 3.46 -3.03
CA TYR A 82 -6.54 3.22 -4.47
C TYR A 82 -7.96 3.40 -4.99
N THR A 83 -8.13 4.22 -6.02
CA THR A 83 -9.39 4.32 -6.77
C THR A 83 -9.16 3.74 -8.16
N LEU A 84 -9.89 2.68 -8.48
CA LEU A 84 -9.80 1.91 -9.70
C LEU A 84 -10.95 2.30 -10.62
N THR A 85 -10.62 2.83 -11.79
CA THR A 85 -11.60 3.18 -12.83
C THR A 85 -11.33 2.38 -14.09
N THR A 86 -12.36 1.75 -14.64
CA THR A 86 -12.28 1.05 -15.92
C THR A 86 -11.97 2.04 -17.04
N ASP A 87 -10.93 1.77 -17.83
CA ASP A 87 -10.50 2.60 -18.96
C ASP A 87 -10.21 1.73 -20.19
N GLY A 88 -11.26 1.49 -20.99
CA GLY A 88 -11.20 0.55 -22.12
C GLY A 88 -10.85 -0.86 -21.66
N ASP A 89 -9.77 -1.43 -22.23
CA ASP A 89 -9.23 -2.73 -21.84
C ASP A 89 -8.27 -2.65 -20.62
N GLY A 90 -8.08 -1.46 -20.05
CA GLY A 90 -7.19 -1.18 -18.94
C GLY A 90 -7.90 -0.71 -17.67
N THR A 91 -7.09 -0.40 -16.65
CA THR A 91 -7.55 0.18 -15.38
C THR A 91 -6.73 1.43 -15.08
N GLN A 92 -7.40 2.57 -14.97
CA GLN A 92 -6.80 3.76 -14.38
C GLN A 92 -6.80 3.60 -12.85
N VAL A 93 -5.67 3.94 -12.22
CA VAL A 93 -5.50 3.89 -10.77
C VAL A 93 -5.14 5.27 -10.26
N ASP A 94 -6.04 5.88 -9.49
CA ASP A 94 -5.74 7.07 -8.71
C ASP A 94 -5.31 6.67 -7.31
N TYR A 95 -4.18 7.23 -6.85
CA TYR A 95 -3.57 6.90 -5.57
C TYR A 95 -3.46 8.13 -4.68
N ALA A 96 -3.94 8.01 -3.45
CA ALA A 96 -3.75 9.00 -2.40
C ALA A 96 -3.06 8.36 -1.20
N LEU A 97 -2.03 9.02 -0.68
CA LEU A 97 -1.33 8.57 0.54
C LEU A 97 -1.00 9.77 1.43
N ALA A 98 -1.28 9.61 2.72
CA ALA A 98 -0.80 10.47 3.78
C ALA A 98 0.06 9.64 4.73
N ALA A 99 1.29 10.09 4.99
CA ALA A 99 2.22 9.43 5.90
C ALA A 99 2.70 10.42 6.98
N ASP A 100 2.81 9.94 8.22
CA ASP A 100 3.43 10.67 9.33
C ASP A 100 4.41 9.73 10.06
N VAL A 101 5.54 10.26 10.52
CA VAL A 101 6.57 9.49 11.24
C VAL A 101 6.73 9.99 12.66
N LYS A 102 7.08 9.11 13.59
CA LYS A 102 7.36 9.48 14.99
C LYS A 102 8.66 10.29 15.15
N ILE A 103 9.59 10.18 14.20
CA ILE A 103 10.89 10.87 14.28
C ILE A 103 10.68 12.35 13.93
N PRO A 104 11.17 13.30 14.73
CA PRO A 104 11.08 14.72 14.41
C PRO A 104 11.92 15.05 13.17
N MET A 105 11.31 14.95 12.00
CA MET A 105 11.90 15.42 10.74
C MET A 105 11.63 16.92 10.60
N ILE A 106 12.68 17.71 10.34
CA ILE A 106 12.56 19.17 10.23
C ILE A 106 11.97 19.54 8.85
N GLY A 107 10.78 20.14 8.84
CA GLY A 107 10.22 20.90 7.72
C GLY A 107 10.29 20.21 6.35
N MET A 108 11.08 20.76 5.42
CA MET A 108 11.19 20.27 4.04
C MET A 108 11.72 18.84 3.94
N LEU A 109 12.53 18.37 4.89
CA LEU A 109 13.04 16.99 4.88
C LEU A 109 11.91 15.98 5.06
N LYS A 110 10.92 16.30 5.91
CA LYS A 110 9.73 15.47 6.11
C LYS A 110 8.94 15.30 4.80
N ARG A 111 8.61 16.41 4.15
CA ARG A 111 7.87 16.40 2.86
C ARG A 111 8.62 15.65 1.76
N LYS A 112 9.95 15.78 1.72
CA LYS A 112 10.77 15.07 0.73
C LYS A 112 10.76 13.56 0.97
N ALA A 113 10.84 13.12 2.22
CA ALA A 113 10.76 11.70 2.57
C ALA A 113 9.38 11.12 2.23
N GLU A 114 8.29 11.80 2.62
CA GLU A 114 6.91 11.42 2.26
C GLU A 114 6.76 11.26 0.73
N LYS A 115 7.24 12.24 -0.05
CA LYS A 115 7.19 12.18 -1.51
C LYS A 115 7.98 11.00 -2.08
N VAL A 116 9.18 10.73 -1.56
CA VAL A 116 10.01 9.61 -2.03
C VAL A 116 9.35 8.25 -1.75
N ILE A 117 8.71 8.10 -0.58
CA ILE A 117 7.98 6.87 -0.23
C ILE A 117 6.85 6.64 -1.25
N VAL A 118 6.03 7.67 -1.48
CA VAL A 118 4.92 7.63 -2.46
C VAL A 118 5.42 7.31 -3.87
N ASP A 119 6.40 8.07 -4.36
CA ASP A 119 6.92 7.93 -5.73
C ASP A 119 7.56 6.55 -5.93
N THR A 120 8.19 5.97 -4.90
CA THR A 120 8.79 4.62 -4.97
C THR A 120 7.72 3.54 -5.02
N ALA A 121 6.74 3.58 -4.11
CA ALA A 121 5.64 2.62 -4.09
C ALA A 121 4.88 2.59 -5.42
N LEU A 122 4.58 3.77 -5.98
CA LEU A 122 3.93 3.91 -7.28
C LEU A 122 4.77 3.33 -8.42
N LYS A 123 6.08 3.58 -8.40
CA LYS A 123 6.98 3.07 -9.43
C LYS A 123 7.08 1.54 -9.40
N GLU A 124 7.14 0.94 -8.22
CA GLU A 124 7.20 -0.52 -8.06
C GLU A 124 5.89 -1.19 -8.47
N LEU A 125 4.74 -0.64 -8.03
CA LEU A 125 3.42 -1.13 -8.44
C LEU A 125 3.24 -1.08 -9.96
N LYS A 126 3.61 0.06 -10.58
CA LYS A 126 3.54 0.20 -12.04
C LYS A 126 4.39 -0.84 -12.75
N LYS A 127 5.65 -1.04 -12.32
CA LYS A 127 6.52 -2.07 -12.89
C LYS A 127 5.92 -3.47 -12.78
N ARG A 128 5.35 -3.81 -11.62
CA ARG A 128 4.71 -5.12 -11.40
C ARG A 128 3.57 -5.33 -12.38
N VAL A 129 2.66 -4.36 -12.49
CA VAL A 129 1.54 -4.43 -13.42
C VAL A 129 2.01 -4.55 -14.87
N GLU A 130 3.00 -3.77 -15.28
CA GLU A 130 3.59 -3.84 -16.63
C GLU A 130 4.27 -5.20 -16.92
N SER A 131 4.75 -5.91 -15.90
CA SER A 131 5.37 -7.23 -16.07
C SER A 131 4.39 -8.40 -16.16
N LEU A 132 3.11 -8.17 -15.83
CA LEU A 132 2.05 -9.18 -15.86
C LEU A 132 1.25 -9.14 -17.18
N ASN A 133 1.51 -8.16 -18.04
CA ASN A 133 0.95 -7.99 -19.38
C ASN A 133 1.96 -8.41 -20.45
#